data_AF-A0A938KEN0-F1
#
_entry.id   AF-A0A938KEN0-F1
#
_cell.length_a   1.000
_cell.length_b   1.000
_cell.length_c   1.000
_cell.angle_alpha   90.00
_cell.angle_beta   90.00
_cell.angle_gamma   90.00
#
_symmetry.space_group_name_H-M   'P 1'
#
loop_
_entity.id
_entity.type
_entity.pdbx_description
1 polymer ?
#
loop_
_entity_poly.entity_id
_entity_poly.type
_entity_poly.pdbx_seq_one_letter_code
_entity_poly.pdbx_strand_id
1 'polypeptide(L)'
;MAAEVAGWIGGSRPGGRLPRLGNPDWDQKPHLIEDTARRKPLGIAPHGSLADRLYREKKFDILTGLLKRMRDTGVLVGLSAHNPALVELAEEKGWDVDYYMCCLYYRTRNREEYVKLLGPDLPLGGIYLPSDPPRMFKVVQQTRKPCLVYKVLTAGWRIGNPAEVRRCLATALSNIKPGDALIVGMYQEFGDQVGENAAIVREICAARRKVRQP
;
A
#
# COMPACT_ATOMS: atom_id res chain seq x y z
N MET A 1 4.62 18.12 -8.61
CA MET A 1 4.29 16.98 -7.73
C MET A 1 2.84 16.57 -8.01
N ALA A 2 2.65 15.51 -8.82
CA ALA A 2 1.34 14.93 -9.10
C ALA A 2 1.05 13.91 -8.00
N ALA A 3 0.07 14.18 -7.14
CA ALA A 3 -0.50 13.16 -6.27
C ALA A 3 -1.61 12.50 -7.09
N GLU A 4 -1.33 11.33 -7.64
CA GLU A 4 -2.32 10.54 -8.37
C GLU A 4 -3.14 9.71 -7.37
N VAL A 5 -4.47 9.83 -7.43
CA VAL A 5 -5.39 8.93 -6.72
C VAL A 5 -5.58 7.71 -7.61
N ALA A 6 -4.78 6.67 -7.39
CA ALA A 6 -4.92 5.42 -8.13
C ALA A 6 -6.10 4.62 -7.53
N GLY A 7 -7.23 4.63 -8.24
CA GLY A 7 -8.37 3.77 -7.95
C GLY A 7 -8.08 2.34 -8.39
N TRP A 8 -8.17 1.40 -7.45
CA TRP A 8 -8.14 -0.02 -7.74
C TRP A 8 -9.54 -0.48 -8.11
N ILE A 9 -9.83 -0.53 -9.41
CA ILE A 9 -11.03 -1.16 -9.94
C ILE A 9 -10.56 -2.42 -10.67
N GLY A 10 -11.14 -3.58 -10.35
CA GLY A 10 -10.86 -4.88 -10.96
C GLY A 10 -11.20 -4.99 -12.46
N GLY A 11 -11.24 -3.88 -13.19
CA GLY A 11 -11.51 -3.79 -14.62
C GLY A 11 -10.57 -2.79 -15.27
N SER A 12 -9.88 -3.22 -16.32
CA SER A 12 -9.01 -2.40 -17.16
C SER A 12 -9.83 -1.32 -17.87
N ARG A 13 -9.62 -0.03 -17.53
CA ARG A 13 -9.96 1.07 -18.44
C ARG A 13 -8.92 1.11 -19.58
N PRO A 14 -9.30 1.40 -20.83
CA PRO A 14 -8.34 1.54 -21.93
C PRO A 14 -7.41 2.74 -21.65
N GLY A 15 -6.09 2.50 -21.64
CA GLY A 15 -5.06 3.54 -21.61
C GLY A 15 -4.27 3.71 -20.31
N GLY A 16 -4.78 3.24 -19.15
CA GLY A 16 -4.07 3.29 -17.88
C GLY A 16 -3.45 1.94 -17.51
N ARG A 17 -2.12 1.84 -17.49
CA ARG A 17 -1.43 0.67 -16.91
C ARG A 17 -1.20 0.94 -15.43
N LEU A 18 -2.00 0.32 -14.56
CA LEU A 18 -1.83 0.42 -13.10
C LEU A 18 -0.96 -0.74 -12.58
N PRO A 19 -0.28 -0.56 -11.43
CA PRO A 19 0.31 -1.67 -10.69
C PRO A 19 -0.75 -2.72 -10.33
N ARG A 20 -0.38 -4.00 -10.37
CA ARG A 20 -1.21 -5.13 -9.94
C ARG A 20 -0.62 -5.75 -8.65
N LEU A 21 -1.49 -6.28 -7.82
CA LEU A 21 -1.25 -6.89 -6.52
C LEU A 21 -1.61 -8.36 -6.72
N GLY A 22 -0.70 -9.24 -6.31
CA GLY A 22 -0.89 -10.66 -6.39
C GLY A 22 -1.91 -11.19 -5.41
N ASN A 23 -2.22 -12.48 -5.54
CA ASN A 23 -3.04 -13.19 -4.57
C ASN A 23 -2.17 -13.69 -3.39
N PRO A 24 -2.78 -13.99 -2.24
CA PRO A 24 -2.05 -14.44 -1.05
C PRO A 24 -1.44 -15.85 -1.16
N ASP A 25 -1.73 -16.60 -2.23
CA ASP A 25 -1.30 -17.98 -2.48
C ASP A 25 -0.25 -18.11 -3.61
N TRP A 26 0.37 -17.00 -4.04
CA TRP A 26 1.35 -17.01 -5.13
C TRP A 26 2.66 -17.75 -4.83
N ASP A 27 2.98 -18.01 -3.56
CA ASP A 27 4.06 -18.96 -3.21
C ASP A 27 3.71 -20.40 -3.62
N GLN A 28 2.43 -20.76 -3.66
CA GLN A 28 1.95 -22.07 -4.09
C GLN A 28 1.66 -22.11 -5.61
N LYS A 29 1.27 -20.97 -6.19
CA LYS A 29 0.92 -20.84 -7.61
C LYS A 29 1.71 -19.72 -8.30
N PRO A 30 3.05 -19.79 -8.34
CA PRO A 30 3.87 -18.69 -8.84
C PRO A 30 3.70 -18.44 -10.34
N HIS A 31 3.19 -19.41 -11.11
CA HIS A 31 2.86 -19.26 -12.54
C HIS A 31 1.77 -18.21 -12.85
N LEU A 32 0.98 -17.83 -11.85
CA LEU A 32 -0.01 -16.76 -12.01
C LEU A 32 0.65 -15.38 -12.15
N ILE A 33 1.94 -15.25 -11.87
CA ILE A 33 2.72 -14.03 -12.12
C ILE A 33 2.80 -13.76 -13.63
N GLU A 34 3.21 -14.74 -14.43
CA GLU A 34 3.28 -14.60 -15.89
C GLU A 34 1.89 -14.36 -16.49
N ASP A 35 0.88 -15.08 -16.02
CA ASP A 35 -0.52 -14.89 -16.45
C ASP A 35 -1.00 -13.47 -16.20
N THR A 36 -0.59 -12.90 -15.06
CA THR A 36 -0.85 -11.51 -14.73
C THR A 36 -0.07 -10.56 -15.63
N ALA A 37 1.21 -10.84 -15.89
CA ALA A 37 2.08 -10.03 -16.72
C ALA A 37 1.61 -9.98 -18.19
N ARG A 38 0.96 -11.03 -18.71
CA ARG A 38 0.35 -11.03 -20.06
C ARG A 38 -0.71 -9.94 -20.27
N ARG A 39 -1.31 -9.43 -19.18
CA ARG A 39 -2.23 -8.28 -19.21
C ARG A 39 -1.52 -6.92 -19.28
N LYS A 40 -0.19 -6.93 -19.36
CA LYS A 40 0.70 -5.75 -19.46
C LYS A 40 0.43 -4.71 -18.35
N PRO A 41 0.38 -5.10 -17.06
CA PRO A 41 0.32 -4.13 -15.97
C PRO A 41 1.62 -3.29 -15.95
N LEU A 42 1.58 -2.13 -15.30
CA LEU A 42 2.78 -1.31 -15.14
C LEU A 42 3.77 -1.96 -14.16
N GLY A 43 3.25 -2.57 -13.09
CA GLY A 43 4.03 -3.30 -12.12
C GLY A 43 3.24 -4.42 -11.47
N ILE A 44 3.93 -5.32 -10.77
CA ILE A 44 3.34 -6.42 -10.01
C ILE A 44 4.00 -6.44 -8.63
N ALA A 45 3.21 -6.62 -7.57
CA ALA A 45 3.70 -6.86 -6.21
C ALA A 45 3.06 -8.11 -5.60
N PRO A 46 3.77 -8.92 -4.78
CA PRO A 46 3.13 -9.98 -4.02
C PRO A 46 2.12 -9.37 -3.04
N HIS A 47 1.07 -10.12 -2.68
CA HIS A 47 0.08 -9.62 -1.71
C HIS A 47 0.76 -9.30 -0.37
N GLY A 48 0.35 -8.22 0.31
CA GLY A 48 0.95 -7.84 1.60
C GLY A 48 0.90 -8.97 2.65
N SER A 49 -0.22 -9.70 2.72
CA SER A 49 -0.35 -10.85 3.64
C SER A 49 0.56 -12.02 3.28
N LEU A 50 0.85 -12.24 2.00
CA LEU A 50 1.79 -13.25 1.57
C LEU A 50 3.21 -12.84 1.96
N ALA A 51 3.60 -11.60 1.65
CA ALA A 51 4.93 -11.09 1.94
C ALA A 51 5.21 -11.07 3.44
N ASP A 52 4.26 -10.59 4.26
CA ASP A 52 4.40 -10.58 5.72
C ASP A 52 4.46 -11.99 6.32
N ARG A 53 3.70 -12.95 5.77
CA ARG A 53 3.76 -14.37 6.19
C ARG A 53 5.14 -14.96 5.90
N LEU A 54 5.64 -14.81 4.68
CA LEU A 54 6.96 -15.32 4.30
C LEU A 54 8.09 -14.66 5.11
N TYR A 55 7.96 -13.36 5.40
CA TYR A 55 8.87 -12.65 6.31
C TYR A 55 8.90 -13.27 7.70
N ARG A 56 7.72 -13.50 8.29
CA ARG A 56 7.59 -14.10 9.63
C ARG A 56 8.16 -15.51 9.69
N GLU A 57 7.91 -16.29 8.64
CA GLU A 57 8.45 -17.65 8.48
C GLU A 57 9.94 -17.66 8.09
N LYS A 58 10.59 -16.49 7.92
CA LYS A 58 11.96 -16.33 7.45
C LYS A 58 12.25 -16.99 6.10
N LYS A 59 11.22 -17.16 5.25
CA LYS A 59 11.30 -17.75 3.91
C LYS A 59 11.66 -16.68 2.87
N PHE A 60 12.78 -16.01 3.08
CA PHE A 60 13.22 -14.90 2.23
C PHE A 60 13.51 -15.34 0.80
N ASP A 61 14.11 -16.53 0.61
CA ASP A 61 14.41 -17.06 -0.72
C ASP A 61 13.16 -17.25 -1.59
N ILE A 62 12.04 -17.64 -0.96
CA ILE A 62 10.75 -17.76 -1.67
C ILE A 62 10.25 -16.36 -2.05
N LEU A 63 10.28 -15.41 -1.12
CA LEU A 63 9.80 -14.05 -1.37
C LEU A 63 10.63 -13.37 -2.47
N THR A 64 11.96 -13.42 -2.38
CA THR A 64 12.86 -12.84 -3.40
C THR A 64 12.78 -13.61 -4.72
N GLY A 65 12.53 -14.92 -4.70
CA GLY A 65 12.23 -15.71 -5.89
C GLY A 65 10.97 -15.22 -6.62
N LEU A 66 9.90 -14.86 -5.89
CA LEU A 66 8.71 -14.25 -6.49
C LEU A 66 9.01 -12.88 -7.10
N LEU A 67 9.78 -12.04 -6.41
CA LEU A 67 10.19 -10.72 -6.91
C LEU A 67 11.03 -10.85 -8.20
N LYS A 68 11.99 -11.78 -8.22
CA LYS A 68 12.77 -12.10 -9.42
C LYS A 68 11.88 -12.55 -10.56
N ARG A 69 10.92 -13.44 -10.29
CA ARG A 69 9.98 -13.92 -11.32
C ARG A 69 9.17 -12.76 -11.93
N MET A 70 8.75 -11.79 -11.11
CA MET A 70 8.11 -10.57 -11.62
C MET A 70 9.07 -9.76 -12.51
N ARG A 71 10.32 -9.54 -12.07
CA ARG A 71 11.36 -8.85 -12.86
C ARG A 71 11.55 -9.49 -14.23
N ASP A 72 11.64 -10.82 -14.27
CA ASP A 72 11.87 -11.60 -15.50
C ASP A 72 10.73 -11.43 -16.52
N THR A 73 9.53 -10.99 -16.11
CA THR A 73 8.42 -10.67 -17.03
C THR A 73 8.50 -9.27 -17.66
N GLY A 74 9.43 -8.42 -17.21
CA GLY A 74 9.62 -7.06 -17.72
C GLY A 74 8.67 -6.00 -17.12
N VAL A 75 7.87 -6.34 -16.12
CA VAL A 75 7.06 -5.38 -15.35
C VAL A 75 7.88 -4.71 -14.25
N LEU A 76 7.41 -3.57 -13.73
CA LEU A 76 7.99 -3.02 -12.50
C LEU A 76 7.70 -3.95 -11.32
N VAL A 77 8.67 -4.13 -10.43
CA VAL A 77 8.58 -5.02 -9.27
C VAL A 77 8.22 -4.21 -8.04
N GLY A 78 7.05 -4.49 -7.47
CA GLY A 78 6.64 -3.93 -6.19
C GLY A 78 6.84 -4.91 -5.05
N LEU A 79 7.02 -4.39 -3.83
CA LEU A 79 6.85 -5.15 -2.60
C LEU A 79 5.71 -4.56 -1.77
N SER A 80 4.62 -5.31 -1.61
CA SER A 80 3.53 -4.92 -0.72
C SER A 80 3.77 -5.48 0.68
N ALA A 81 3.57 -4.67 1.71
CA ALA A 81 3.73 -5.07 3.09
C ALA A 81 2.67 -4.41 4.00
N HIS A 82 2.30 -5.09 5.07
CA HIS A 82 1.64 -4.45 6.22
C HIS A 82 2.62 -4.23 7.37
N ASN A 83 3.66 -5.06 7.47
CA ASN A 83 4.71 -4.90 8.46
C ASN A 83 5.77 -3.88 7.99
N PRO A 84 5.99 -2.74 8.69
CA PRO A 84 7.05 -1.80 8.35
C PRO A 84 8.45 -2.45 8.35
N ALA A 85 8.70 -3.44 9.22
CA ALA A 85 10.00 -4.10 9.32
C ALA A 85 10.41 -4.89 8.07
N LEU A 86 9.44 -5.34 7.27
CA LEU A 86 9.72 -5.99 5.98
C LEU A 86 10.23 -4.97 4.95
N VAL A 87 9.69 -3.76 4.96
CA VAL A 87 10.15 -2.68 4.06
C VAL A 87 11.56 -2.24 4.46
N GLU A 88 11.82 -2.07 5.76
CA GLU A 88 13.16 -1.76 6.31
C GLU A 88 14.18 -2.83 5.90
N LEU A 89 13.85 -4.11 6.08
CA LEU A 89 14.72 -5.22 5.68
C LEU A 89 15.02 -5.21 4.18
N ALA A 90 14.00 -4.96 3.35
CA ALA A 90 14.16 -4.94 1.90
C ALA A 90 15.08 -3.78 1.44
N GLU A 91 15.00 -2.61 2.09
CA GLU A 91 15.93 -1.49 1.87
C GLU A 91 17.35 -1.85 2.35
N GLU A 92 17.50 -2.38 3.57
CA GLU A 92 18.80 -2.77 4.15
C GLU A 92 19.53 -3.80 3.28
N LYS A 93 18.79 -4.81 2.80
CA LYS A 93 19.33 -5.88 1.96
C LYS A 93 19.42 -5.50 0.47
N GLY A 94 18.98 -4.30 0.09
CA GLY A 94 19.01 -3.85 -1.30
C GLY A 94 18.23 -4.75 -2.26
N TRP A 95 17.06 -5.26 -1.86
CA TRP A 95 16.26 -6.13 -2.73
C TRP A 95 15.89 -5.42 -4.04
N ASP A 96 15.90 -6.17 -5.15
CA ASP A 96 15.56 -5.66 -6.49
C ASP A 96 14.05 -5.43 -6.64
N VAL A 97 13.60 -4.29 -6.14
CA VAL A 97 12.24 -3.77 -6.27
C VAL A 97 12.28 -2.33 -6.77
N ASP A 98 11.27 -1.90 -7.52
CA ASP A 98 11.15 -0.55 -8.06
C ASP A 98 10.31 0.37 -7.14
N TYR A 99 9.38 -0.20 -6.38
CA TYR A 99 8.51 0.56 -5.48
C TYR A 99 8.00 -0.30 -4.30
N TYR A 100 7.54 0.36 -3.24
CA TYR A 100 6.86 -0.30 -2.13
C TYR A 100 5.36 0.01 -2.15
N MET A 101 4.53 -0.97 -1.78
CA MET A 101 3.13 -0.73 -1.42
C MET A 101 2.99 -0.86 0.09
N CYS A 102 2.72 0.24 0.77
CA CYS A 102 2.81 0.35 2.22
C CYS A 102 1.41 0.45 2.84
N CYS A 103 0.94 -0.60 3.52
CA CYS A 103 -0.30 -0.48 4.27
C CYS A 103 -0.05 0.41 5.48
N LEU A 104 -0.90 1.42 5.70
CA LEU A 104 -0.79 2.23 6.92
C LEU A 104 -1.11 1.47 8.21
N TYR A 105 -1.66 0.25 8.10
CA TYR A 105 -2.06 -0.57 9.24
C TYR A 105 -1.43 -1.96 9.17
N TYR A 106 -0.76 -2.39 10.25
CA TYR A 106 -0.10 -3.69 10.31
C TYR A 106 -1.12 -4.79 10.67
N ARG A 107 -1.94 -5.12 9.68
CA ARG A 107 -3.13 -5.98 9.78
C ARG A 107 -2.86 -7.45 9.96
N THR A 108 -1.66 -7.88 9.57
CA THR A 108 -1.29 -9.29 9.48
C THR A 108 -0.62 -9.80 10.74
N ARG A 109 -0.50 -8.99 11.81
CA ARG A 109 -0.05 -9.44 13.13
C ARG A 109 -0.75 -10.73 13.54
N ASN A 110 0.02 -11.64 14.14
CA ASN A 110 -0.57 -12.85 14.69
C ASN A 110 -1.35 -12.53 15.97
N ARG A 111 -2.10 -13.52 16.44
CA ARG A 111 -2.92 -13.38 17.64
C ARG A 111 -2.06 -13.06 18.86
N GLU A 112 -0.91 -13.70 18.98
CA GLU A 112 0.01 -13.55 20.10
C GLU A 112 0.52 -12.10 20.23
N GLU A 113 0.88 -11.46 19.12
CA GLU A 113 1.27 -10.06 19.04
C GLU A 113 0.13 -9.13 19.48
N TYR A 114 -1.11 -9.40 19.03
CA TYR A 114 -2.26 -8.60 19.46
C TYR A 114 -2.56 -8.78 20.96
N VAL A 115 -2.51 -10.02 21.47
CA VAL A 115 -2.72 -10.30 22.91
C VAL A 115 -1.69 -9.55 23.76
N LYS A 116 -0.43 -9.53 23.33
CA LYS A 116 0.63 -8.77 24.02
C LYS A 116 0.37 -7.26 24.05
N LEU A 117 -0.25 -6.71 23.00
CA LEU A 117 -0.49 -5.27 22.86
C LEU A 117 -1.79 -4.80 23.53
N LEU A 118 -2.84 -5.62 23.50
CA LEU A 118 -4.21 -5.21 23.86
C LEU A 118 -4.82 -6.05 24.99
N GLY A 119 -4.17 -7.14 25.40
CA GLY A 119 -4.72 -8.13 26.34
C GLY A 119 -5.41 -9.31 25.65
N PRO A 120 -5.81 -10.35 26.42
CA PRO A 120 -6.36 -11.60 25.87
C PRO A 120 -7.75 -11.44 25.23
N ASP A 121 -8.53 -10.44 25.65
CA ASP A 121 -9.90 -10.17 25.21
C ASP A 121 -9.93 -9.34 23.92
N LEU A 122 -9.41 -9.93 22.85
CA LEU A 122 -9.35 -9.27 21.54
C LEU A 122 -10.75 -9.09 20.92
N PRO A 123 -11.03 -7.93 20.31
CA PRO A 123 -12.28 -7.72 19.61
C PRO A 123 -12.41 -8.67 18.41
N LEU A 124 -13.64 -9.02 18.06
CA LEU A 124 -13.94 -9.82 16.88
C LEU A 124 -13.69 -9.00 15.60
N GLY A 125 -13.21 -9.67 14.56
CA GLY A 125 -12.97 -9.07 13.25
C GLY A 125 -11.58 -8.43 13.12
N GLY A 126 -11.50 -7.40 12.28
CA GLY A 126 -10.23 -6.80 11.90
C GLY A 126 -9.78 -5.67 12.83
N ILE A 127 -8.57 -5.77 13.38
CA ILE A 127 -7.99 -4.75 14.27
C ILE A 127 -7.25 -3.68 13.45
N TYR A 128 -7.48 -2.40 13.75
CA TYR A 128 -6.77 -1.26 13.18
C TYR A 128 -6.22 -0.39 14.31
N LEU A 129 -4.91 -0.43 14.55
CA LEU A 129 -4.30 0.34 15.64
C LEU A 129 -3.98 1.76 15.17
N PRO A 130 -4.41 2.81 15.90
CA PRO A 130 -4.03 4.20 15.59
C PRO A 130 -2.52 4.46 15.65
N SER A 131 -1.77 3.58 16.35
CA SER A 131 -0.31 3.63 16.44
C SER A 131 0.40 3.08 15.20
N ASP A 132 -0.30 2.45 14.26
CA ASP A 132 0.32 1.87 13.07
C ASP A 132 0.72 2.90 12.00
N PRO A 133 -0.15 3.86 11.60
CA PRO A 133 0.21 4.80 10.54
C PRO A 133 1.49 5.59 10.85
N PRO A 134 1.72 6.14 12.07
CA PRO A 134 2.98 6.82 12.39
C PRO A 134 4.22 5.94 12.19
N ARG A 135 4.14 4.63 12.50
CA ARG A 135 5.24 3.69 12.31
C ARG A 135 5.52 3.43 10.84
N MET A 136 4.48 3.21 10.03
CA MET A 136 4.65 3.03 8.59
C MET A 136 5.14 4.32 7.92
N PHE A 137 4.63 5.49 8.32
CA PHE A 137 5.09 6.77 7.78
C PHE A 137 6.57 7.01 8.05
N LYS A 138 7.08 6.65 9.23
CA LYS A 138 8.51 6.74 9.53
C LYS A 138 9.35 5.96 8.51
N VAL A 139 8.96 4.72 8.22
CA VAL A 139 9.66 3.90 7.22
C VAL A 139 9.52 4.47 5.81
N VAL A 140 8.32 4.91 5.43
CA VAL A 140 8.08 5.57 4.13
C VAL A 140 8.97 6.80 3.93
N GLN A 141 9.25 7.58 4.99
CA GLN A 141 10.14 8.73 4.90
C GLN A 141 11.62 8.37 4.79
N GLN A 142 12.01 7.19 5.29
CA GLN A 142 13.39 6.70 5.30
C GLN A 142 13.76 5.90 4.04
N THR A 143 12.78 5.34 3.33
CA THR A 143 12.99 4.60 2.09
C THR A 143 13.46 5.52 0.97
N ARG A 144 14.33 5.00 0.10
CA ARG A 144 14.78 5.73 -1.09
C ARG A 144 13.80 5.58 -2.25
N LYS A 145 13.15 4.42 -2.33
CA LYS A 145 12.27 4.08 -3.44
C LYS A 145 10.88 4.72 -3.28
N PRO A 146 10.14 4.94 -4.39
CA PRO A 146 8.76 5.39 -4.33
C PRO A 146 7.88 4.48 -3.47
N CYS A 147 7.02 5.08 -2.67
CA CYS A 147 6.04 4.38 -1.84
C CYS A 147 4.61 4.70 -2.31
N LEU A 148 3.81 3.66 -2.49
CA LEU A 148 2.37 3.72 -2.72
C LEU A 148 1.68 3.35 -1.39
N VAL A 149 1.25 4.35 -0.62
CA VAL A 149 0.61 4.09 0.67
C VAL A 149 -0.87 3.78 0.50
N TYR A 150 -1.38 2.78 1.21
CA TYR A 150 -2.77 2.33 1.07
C TYR A 150 -3.45 2.07 2.43
N LYS A 151 -4.76 1.85 2.39
CA LYS A 151 -5.66 1.87 3.57
C LYS A 151 -5.69 3.21 4.29
N VAL A 152 -5.54 4.32 3.56
CA VAL A 152 -5.63 5.69 4.09
C VAL A 152 -6.95 5.95 4.85
N LEU A 153 -8.05 5.35 4.38
CA LEU A 153 -9.38 5.42 5.00
C LEU A 153 -9.74 4.19 5.85
N THR A 154 -8.74 3.45 6.34
CA THR A 154 -8.93 2.31 7.26
C THR A 154 -9.93 1.28 6.74
N ALA A 155 -9.82 0.93 5.45
CA ALA A 155 -10.75 0.03 4.76
C ALA A 155 -12.24 0.43 4.87
N GLY A 156 -12.53 1.73 4.84
CA GLY A 156 -13.89 2.25 4.92
C GLY A 156 -14.37 2.52 6.34
N TRP A 157 -13.55 2.28 7.38
CA TRP A 157 -13.95 2.54 8.76
C TRP A 157 -13.93 4.04 9.10
N ARG A 158 -13.21 4.84 8.31
CA ARG A 158 -13.03 6.29 8.51
C ARG A 158 -13.63 7.12 7.39
N ILE A 159 -14.87 6.80 7.02
CA ILE A 159 -15.64 7.49 5.96
C ILE A 159 -16.95 8.10 6.47
N GLY A 160 -17.16 8.15 7.79
CA GLY A 160 -18.44 8.55 8.38
C GLY A 160 -18.86 9.99 8.07
N ASN A 161 -17.94 10.86 7.64
CA ASN A 161 -18.24 12.18 7.11
C ASN A 161 -17.10 12.72 6.21
N PRO A 162 -17.39 13.69 5.32
CA PRO A 162 -16.38 14.26 4.41
C PRO A 162 -15.18 14.91 5.12
N ALA A 163 -15.38 15.51 6.29
CA ALA A 163 -14.29 16.14 7.04
C ALA A 163 -13.27 15.10 7.55
N GLU A 164 -13.73 13.90 7.94
CA GLU A 164 -12.84 12.80 8.30
C GLU A 164 -12.03 12.27 7.12
N VAL A 165 -12.68 12.10 5.96
CA VAL A 165 -12.00 11.70 4.72
C VAL A 165 -10.89 12.71 4.38
N ARG A 166 -11.21 14.01 4.42
CA ARG A 166 -10.22 15.09 4.22
C ARG A 166 -9.07 15.02 5.21
N ARG A 167 -9.34 14.80 6.51
CA ARG A 167 -8.30 14.66 7.53
C ARG A 167 -7.39 13.47 7.26
N CYS A 168 -7.94 12.31 6.88
CA CYS A 168 -7.14 11.12 6.58
C CYS A 168 -6.22 11.34 5.38
N LEU A 169 -6.75 11.93 4.29
CA LEU A 169 -5.97 12.29 3.10
C LEU A 169 -4.87 13.32 3.43
N ALA A 170 -5.21 14.37 4.20
CA ALA A 170 -4.26 15.40 4.60
C ALA A 170 -3.11 14.83 5.47
N THR A 171 -3.44 13.96 6.42
CA THR A 171 -2.45 13.28 7.26
C THR A 171 -1.52 12.41 6.42
N ALA A 172 -2.05 11.60 5.50
CA ALA A 172 -1.22 10.78 4.63
C ALA A 172 -0.32 11.64 3.74
N LEU A 173 -0.86 12.63 3.03
CA LEU A 173 -0.09 13.51 2.16
C LEU A 173 1.01 14.26 2.93
N SER A 174 0.77 14.65 4.17
CA SER A 174 1.75 15.37 5.00
C SER A 174 2.92 14.50 5.44
N ASN A 175 2.75 13.17 5.44
CA ASN A 175 3.73 12.22 5.97
C ASN A 175 4.44 11.36 4.90
N ILE A 176 4.07 11.47 3.63
CA ILE A 176 4.75 10.77 2.52
C ILE A 176 5.74 11.69 1.78
N LYS A 177 6.66 11.10 1.01
CA LYS A 177 7.70 11.83 0.27
C LYS A 177 7.14 12.48 -1.00
N PRO A 178 7.80 13.53 -1.52
CA PRO A 178 7.59 13.97 -2.90
C PRO A 178 7.72 12.81 -3.90
N GLY A 179 6.69 12.59 -4.71
CA GLY A 179 6.68 11.50 -5.71
C GLY A 179 6.07 10.19 -5.21
N ASP A 180 5.79 10.06 -3.90
CA ASP A 180 4.95 8.99 -3.38
C ASP A 180 3.48 9.22 -3.76
N ALA A 181 2.69 8.13 -3.75
CA ALA A 181 1.28 8.16 -4.14
C ALA A 181 0.36 7.53 -3.09
N LEU A 182 -0.93 7.87 -3.15
CA LEU A 182 -1.98 7.29 -2.31
C LEU A 182 -2.81 6.30 -3.15
N ILE A 183 -3.07 5.12 -2.59
CA ILE A 183 -4.07 4.19 -3.10
C ILE A 183 -5.30 4.28 -2.20
N VAL A 184 -6.41 4.75 -2.78
CA VAL A 184 -7.67 4.96 -2.08
C VAL A 184 -8.73 4.03 -2.69
N GLY A 185 -9.29 3.15 -1.85
CA GLY A 185 -10.44 2.32 -2.23
C GLY A 185 -11.70 3.17 -2.22
N MET A 186 -12.55 3.00 -3.23
CA MET A 186 -13.74 3.81 -3.46
C MET A 186 -14.92 2.91 -3.85
N TYR A 187 -16.13 3.33 -3.50
CA TYR A 187 -17.39 2.70 -3.87
C TYR A 187 -18.27 3.70 -4.62
N GLN A 188 -18.39 3.53 -5.93
CA GLN A 188 -19.00 4.53 -6.82
C GLN A 188 -20.53 4.45 -6.92
N GLU A 189 -21.17 3.42 -6.34
CA GLU A 189 -22.62 3.22 -6.47
C GLU A 189 -23.42 4.41 -5.92
N PHE A 190 -22.92 5.06 -4.87
CA PHE A 190 -23.62 6.14 -4.17
C PHE A 190 -23.02 7.53 -4.40
N GLY A 191 -22.09 7.69 -5.35
CA GLY A 191 -21.50 9.00 -5.66
C GLY A 191 -20.14 8.95 -6.36
N ASP A 192 -19.70 10.10 -6.87
CA ASP A 192 -18.40 10.28 -7.54
C ASP A 192 -17.26 10.44 -6.52
N GLN A 193 -17.04 9.39 -5.71
CA GLN A 193 -15.91 9.38 -4.76
C GLN A 193 -14.54 9.53 -5.46
N VAL A 194 -14.43 9.25 -6.77
CA VAL A 194 -13.19 9.49 -7.53
C VAL A 194 -12.98 11.00 -7.68
N GLY A 195 -13.98 11.71 -8.18
CA GLY A 195 -13.97 13.17 -8.31
C GLY A 195 -13.78 13.87 -6.96
N GLU A 196 -14.50 13.45 -5.93
CA GLU A 196 -14.42 14.00 -4.57
C GLU A 196 -13.02 13.84 -3.96
N ASN A 197 -12.48 12.61 -3.97
CA ASN A 197 -11.14 12.36 -3.43
C ASN A 197 -10.07 13.12 -4.24
N ALA A 198 -10.19 13.15 -5.56
CA ALA A 198 -9.26 13.88 -6.41
C ALA A 198 -9.32 15.41 -6.16
N ALA A 199 -10.51 15.97 -5.95
CA ALA A 199 -10.67 17.39 -5.61
C ALA A 199 -9.99 17.72 -4.26
N ILE A 200 -10.26 16.93 -3.22
CA ILE A 200 -9.65 17.09 -1.90
C ILE A 200 -8.12 17.04 -2.00
N VAL A 201 -7.57 16.04 -2.69
CA VAL A 201 -6.11 15.90 -2.87
C VAL A 201 -5.53 17.11 -3.61
N ARG A 202 -6.17 17.59 -4.68
CA ARG A 202 -5.73 18.78 -5.42
C ARG A 202 -5.69 20.01 -4.52
N GLU A 203 -6.72 20.26 -3.72
CA GLU A 203 -6.76 21.38 -2.78
C GLU A 203 -5.65 21.31 -1.74
N ILE A 204 -5.45 20.15 -1.10
CA ILE A 204 -4.39 19.94 -0.10
C ILE A 204 -3.02 20.19 -0.73
N CYS A 205 -2.77 19.62 -1.91
CA CYS A 205 -1.51 19.81 -2.63
C CYS A 205 -1.29 21.28 -3.04
N ALA A 206 -2.33 21.99 -3.48
CA ALA A 206 -2.24 23.40 -3.85
C ALA A 206 -1.91 24.28 -2.63
N ALA A 207 -2.59 24.06 -1.51
CA ALA A 207 -2.33 24.78 -0.25
C ALA A 207 -0.89 24.58 0.23
N ARG A 208 -0.37 23.34 0.17
CA ARG A 208 1.01 23.03 0.56
C ARG A 208 2.06 23.67 -0.35
N ARG A 209 1.76 23.88 -1.64
CA ARG A 209 2.67 24.60 -2.55
C ARG A 209 2.77 26.07 -2.17
N LYS A 210 1.65 26.72 -1.85
CA LYS A 210 1.64 28.13 -1.41
C LYS A 210 2.45 28.35 -0.13
N VAL A 211 2.39 27.42 0.82
CA VAL A 211 3.17 27.49 2.08
C VAL A 211 4.67 27.25 1.86
N ARG A 212 5.06 26.58 0.78
CA ARG A 212 6.47 26.25 0.46
C ARG A 212 7.14 27.24 -0.50
N GLN A 213 6.42 28.22 -1.03
CA GLN A 213 7.03 29.30 -1.80
C GLN A 213 7.50 30.38 -0.81
N PRO A 214 8.79 30.79 -0.86
CA PRO A 214 9.31 31.87 -0.02
C PRO A 214 8.62 33.21 -0.32
#